data_AF-A0A5B2YZG9-F1
#
_entry.id   AF-A0A5B2YZG9-F1
#
_cell.length_a   1.000
_cell.length_b   1.000
_cell.length_c   1.000
_cell.angle_alpha   90.00
_cell.angle_beta   90.00
_cell.angle_gamma   90.00
#
_symmetry.space_group_name_H-M   'P 1'
#
loop_
_entity.id
_entity.type
_entity.pdbx_description
1 polymer ?
#
loop_
_entity_poly.entity_id
_entity_poly.type
_entity_poly.pdbx_seq_one_letter_code
_entity_poly.pdbx_strand_id
1 'polypeptide(L)' 'MSMSISNEDSSLESDQITNNKNNKVVVIGLGQLGLPVAKYVKEHGFDTYGYDINQKAMQSAET' A
#
# COMPACT_ATOMS: atom_id res chain seq x y z
N MET A 1 -47.77 22.36 14.23
CA MET A 1 -46.74 22.75 13.25
C MET A 1 -45.40 22.51 13.93
N SER A 2 -44.81 21.32 13.71
CA SER A 2 -43.55 20.92 14.32
C SER A 2 -42.43 21.15 13.31
N MET A 3 -41.40 21.88 13.74
CA MET A 3 -40.24 22.21 12.93
C MET A 3 -39.22 21.09 13.08
N SER A 4 -38.98 20.33 12.01
CA SER A 4 -37.93 19.31 11.97
C SER A 4 -36.60 19.99 11.71
N ILE A 5 -35.65 19.84 12.63
CA ILE A 5 -34.26 20.24 12.41
C ILE A 5 -33.63 19.16 11.53
N SER A 6 -33.30 19.52 10.30
CA SER A 6 -32.45 18.70 9.42
C SER A 6 -31.03 18.77 9.95
N ASN A 7 -30.50 17.63 10.37
CA ASN A 7 -29.06 17.48 10.59
C ASN A 7 -28.36 17.69 9.24
N GLU A 8 -27.68 18.82 9.08
CA GLU A 8 -26.63 18.92 8.06
C GLU A 8 -25.46 18.07 8.54
N ASP A 9 -25.49 16.79 8.14
CA ASP A 9 -24.29 15.99 8.00
C ASP A 9 -23.43 16.63 6.90
N SER A 10 -22.72 17.70 7.25
CA SER A 10 -21.59 18.15 6.46
C SER A 10 -20.42 17.21 6.77
N SER A 11 -20.55 15.98 6.29
CA SER A 11 -19.42 15.12 5.99
C SER A 11 -18.30 15.99 5.41
N LEU A 12 -17.17 15.97 6.09
CA LEU A 12 -16.01 16.81 5.80
C LEU A 12 -15.44 16.44 4.42
N GLU A 13 -15.97 17.05 3.35
CA GLU A 13 -15.28 17.17 2.07
C GLU A 13 -14.13 18.17 2.24
N SER A 14 -12.92 17.64 2.45
CA SER A 14 -11.70 18.34 2.06
C SER A 14 -10.73 17.33 1.45
N ASP A 15 -11.16 16.85 0.30
CA ASP A 15 -10.36 16.22 -0.72
C ASP A 15 -9.22 17.16 -1.17
N GLN A 16 -8.19 17.28 -0.33
CA GLN A 16 -6.82 17.56 -0.78
C GLN A 16 -6.31 16.29 -1.46
N ILE A 17 -6.91 15.93 -2.60
CA ILE A 17 -6.53 14.76 -3.39
C ILE A 17 -5.22 15.09 -4.11
N THR A 18 -4.11 15.08 -3.37
CA THR A 18 -2.87 14.54 -3.94
C THR A 18 -3.10 13.04 -4.07
N ASN A 19 -3.74 12.63 -5.18
CA ASN A 19 -3.88 11.24 -5.62
C ASN A 19 -2.48 10.68 -5.94
N ASN A 20 -1.58 10.63 -4.97
CA ASN A 20 -0.36 9.85 -5.05
C ASN A 20 -0.76 8.37 -4.88
N LYS A 21 -1.45 7.82 -5.88
CA LYS A 21 -1.61 6.36 -6.09
C LYS A 21 -0.28 5.71 -6.52
N ASN A 22 0.84 6.25 -6.04
CA ASN A 22 2.19 5.85 -6.41
C ASN A 22 2.84 5.03 -5.29
N ASN A 23 2.06 4.19 -4.62
CA ASN A 23 2.55 3.34 -3.52
C ASN A 23 3.23 2.08 -4.06
N LYS A 24 3.98 2.18 -5.17
CA LYS A 24 4.70 1.05 -5.78
C LYS A 24 6.14 1.01 -5.27
N VAL A 25 6.55 -0.14 -4.75
CA VAL A 25 7.92 -0.36 -4.25
C VAL A 25 8.53 -1.57 -4.93
N VAL A 26 9.77 -1.40 -5.43
CA VAL A 26 10.60 -2.51 -5.92
C VAL A 26 11.69 -2.78 -4.90
N VAL A 27 11.85 -4.04 -4.50
CA VAL A 27 12.96 -4.50 -3.66
C VAL A 27 13.93 -5.32 -4.50
N ILE A 28 15.17 -4.83 -4.66
CA ILE A 28 16.23 -5.46 -5.44
C ILE A 28 17.13 -6.28 -4.51
N GLY A 29 17.25 -7.58 -4.79
CA GLY A 29 17.86 -8.59 -3.94
C GLY A 29 16.83 -9.15 -2.95
N LEU A 30 16.51 -10.45 -3.05
CA LEU A 30 15.53 -11.17 -2.22
C LEU A 30 16.21 -12.20 -1.31
N GLY A 31 17.45 -11.90 -0.89
CA GLY A 31 18.16 -12.67 0.12
C GLY A 31 17.62 -12.44 1.54
N GLN A 32 18.45 -12.68 2.54
CA GLN A 32 18.06 -12.66 3.96
C GLN A 32 17.47 -11.32 4.43
N LEU A 33 17.85 -10.19 3.80
CA LEU A 33 17.34 -8.86 4.16
C LEU A 33 16.21 -8.38 3.25
N GLY A 34 16.36 -8.55 1.93
CA GLY A 34 15.39 -8.00 1.00
C GLY A 34 14.03 -8.69 1.05
N LEU A 35 13.98 -10.00 1.32
CA LEU A 35 12.71 -10.70 1.48
C LEU A 35 11.88 -10.20 2.68
N PRO A 36 12.41 -10.11 3.91
CA PRO A 36 11.65 -9.54 5.04
C PRO A 36 11.32 -8.05 4.84
N VAL A 37 12.16 -7.28 4.14
CA VAL A 37 11.83 -5.89 3.77
C VAL A 37 10.65 -5.84 2.80
N ALA A 38 10.63 -6.68 1.76
CA ALA A 38 9.52 -6.75 0.82
C ALA A 38 8.21 -7.15 1.52
N LYS A 39 8.28 -8.08 2.48
CA LYS A 39 7.12 -8.47 3.30
C LYS A 39 6.63 -7.32 4.18
N TYR A 40 7.54 -6.68 4.90
CA TYR A 40 7.22 -5.52 5.74
C TYR A 40 6.54 -4.42 4.93
N VAL A 41 7.11 -4.02 3.79
CA VAL A 41 6.55 -2.96 2.95
C VAL A 41 5.16 -3.34 2.40
N LYS A 42 4.97 -4.59 1.98
CA LYS A 42 3.67 -5.10 1.54
C LYS A 42 2.62 -5.06 2.66
N GLU A 43 2.99 -5.49 3.87
CA GLU A 43 2.12 -5.46 5.06
C GLU A 43 1.70 -4.04 5.46
N HIS A 44 2.48 -3.03 5.08
CA HIS A 44 2.20 -1.62 5.36
C HIS A 44 1.43 -0.91 4.24
N GLY A 45 0.84 -1.66 3.30
CA GLY A 45 -0.12 -1.14 2.31
C GLY A 45 0.51 -0.63 1.01
N PHE A 46 1.75 -1.02 0.72
CA PHE A 46 2.42 -0.70 -0.53
C PHE A 46 2.30 -1.84 -1.55
N ASP A 47 2.04 -1.49 -2.81
CA ASP A 47 2.10 -2.40 -3.96
C ASP A 47 3.57 -2.78 -4.23
N THR A 48 3.97 -3.95 -3.73
CA THR A 48 5.38 -4.32 -3.59
C THR A 48 5.77 -5.42 -4.57
N TYR A 49 6.88 -5.21 -5.26
CA TYR A 49 7.48 -6.12 -6.23
C TYR A 49 8.90 -6.51 -5.77
N GLY A 50 9.29 -7.74 -6.02
CA GLY A 50 10.64 -8.23 -5.75
C GLY A 50 11.40 -8.49 -7.04
N TYR A 51 12.71 -8.23 -7.04
CA TYR A 51 13.62 -8.62 -8.12
C TYR A 51 14.90 -9.21 -7.54
N ASP A 52 15.37 -10.33 -8.08
CA ASP A 52 16.67 -10.91 -7.77
C ASP A 52 17.29 -11.47 -9.06
N ILE A 53 18.62 -11.42 -9.17
CA ILE A 53 19.34 -12.04 -10.30
C ILE A 53 19.20 -13.56 -10.29
N ASN A 54 18.98 -14.13 -9.11
CA ASN A 54 18.77 -15.55 -8.91
C ASN A 54 17.28 -15.87 -8.99
N GLN A 55 16.88 -16.45 -10.12
CA GLN A 55 15.48 -16.84 -10.36
C GLN A 55 14.92 -17.80 -9.29
N LYS A 56 15.76 -18.59 -8.62
CA LYS A 56 15.33 -19.44 -7.50
C LYS A 56 14.87 -18.61 -6.29
N ALA A 57 15.58 -17.51 -5.99
CA ALA A 57 15.21 -16.61 -4.91
C ALA A 57 13.86 -15.92 -5.18
N MET A 58 13.56 -15.62 -6.45
CA MET A 58 12.25 -15.12 -6.85
C MET A 58 11.13 -16.14 -6.59
N GLN A 59 11.31 -17.40 -6.99
CA GLN A 59 10.31 -18.46 -6.74
C GLN A 59 10.08 -18.72 -5.25
N SER A 60 11.15 -18.71 -4.46
CA SER A 60 11.06 -18.85 -2.99
C SER A 60 10.38 -17.64 -2.30
N ALA A 61 10.37 -16.47 -2.94
CA ALA A 61 9.68 -15.29 -2.42
C ALA A 61 8.17 -15.27 -2.74
N GLU A 62 7.74 -16.07 -3.72
CA GLU A 62 6.35 -16.14 -4.19
C GLU A 62 5.52 -17.23 -3.48
N THR A 63 6.17 -18.20 -2.83
CA THR A 63 5.53 -19.32 -2.10
C THR A 63 5.32 -18.98 -0.62
#